data_AF-A0A9D7D0R0-F1
#
_entry.id   AF-A0A9D7D0R0-F1
#
_cell.length_a   1.000
_cell.length_b   1.000
_cell.length_c   1.000
_cell.angle_alpha   90.00
_cell.angle_beta   90.00
_cell.angle_gamma   90.00
#
_symmetry.space_group_name_H-M   'P 1'
#
loop_
_entity.id
_entity.type
_entity.pdbx_description
1 polymer ?
#
loop_
_entity_poly.entity_id
_entity_poly.type
_entity_poly.pdbx_seq_one_letter_code
_entity_poly.pdbx_strand_id
1 'polypeptide(L)'
;MLREERVAALTFDANKDALDLELVGALPAAFSGATRAQLLLDAAGFLVGVDVGAEPLRTVAMLGRHEDVNRTVDVTVQIVAGRVRISDAARLVRAREANPYLPR
;
A
#
# COMPACT_ATOMS: atom_id res chain seq x y z
N MET A 1 -19.27 1.58 2.23
CA MET A 1 -18.79 2.95 2.54
C MET A 1 -17.28 2.88 2.47
N LEU A 2 -16.65 3.67 1.60
CA LEU A 2 -15.20 3.60 1.42
C LEU A 2 -14.52 4.12 2.69
N ARG A 3 -13.65 3.31 3.28
CA ARG A 3 -12.78 3.74 4.37
C ARG A 3 -11.45 4.19 3.79
N GLU A 4 -11.07 5.43 4.07
CA GLU A 4 -9.77 5.96 3.69
C GLU A 4 -8.88 6.04 4.92
N GLU A 5 -7.62 5.60 4.79
CA GLU A 5 -6.61 5.62 5.83
C GLU A 5 -5.34 6.30 5.32
N ARG A 6 -4.60 6.96 6.22
CA ARG A 6 -3.30 7.54 5.88
C ARG A 6 -2.18 6.55 6.16
N VAL A 7 -1.18 6.53 5.28
CA VAL A 7 0.08 5.83 5.53
C VAL A 7 1.00 6.70 6.38
N ALA A 8 1.45 6.15 7.51
CA ALA A 8 2.40 6.79 8.43
C ALA A 8 3.85 6.61 7.95
N ALA A 9 4.20 5.41 7.47
CA ALA A 9 5.55 5.10 7.02
C ALA A 9 5.54 4.05 5.91
N LEU A 10 6.60 4.08 5.10
CA LEU A 10 6.88 3.11 4.04
C LEU A 10 8.34 2.68 4.13
N THR A 11 8.57 1.39 4.29
CA THR A 11 9.92 0.84 4.46
C THR A 11 10.15 -0.30 3.48
N PHE A 12 11.22 -0.22 2.70
CA PHE A 12 11.63 -1.29 1.79
C PHE A 12 12.74 -2.15 2.43
N ASP A 13 12.50 -3.46 2.54
CA ASP A 13 13.49 -4.47 2.93
C ASP A 13 14.07 -5.12 1.67
N ALA A 14 15.28 -4.70 1.30
CA ALA A 14 15.96 -5.20 0.10
C ALA A 14 16.33 -6.69 0.17
N ASN A 15 16.46 -7.28 1.38
CA ASN A 15 16.80 -8.69 1.53
C ASN A 15 15.60 -9.60 1.25
N LYS A 16 14.40 -9.10 1.55
CA LYS A 16 13.13 -9.82 1.36
C LYS A 16 12.37 -9.39 0.11
N ASP A 17 12.89 -8.40 -0.60
CA ASP A 17 12.20 -7.66 -1.67
C ASP A 17 10.76 -7.29 -1.28
N ALA A 18 10.62 -6.73 -0.07
CA ALA A 18 9.32 -6.47 0.54
C ALA A 18 9.16 -5.00 0.91
N LEU A 19 7.98 -4.46 0.67
CA LEU A 19 7.60 -3.10 1.03
C LEU A 19 6.54 -3.15 2.12
N ASP A 20 6.88 -2.58 3.28
CA ASP A 20 6.01 -2.50 4.44
C ASP A 20 5.39 -1.12 4.53
N LEU A 21 4.05 -1.09 4.62
CA LEU A 21 3.26 0.10 4.88
C LEU A 21 2.75 0.05 6.32
N GLU A 22 3.05 1.10 7.07
CA GLU A 22 2.46 1.35 8.38
C GLU A 22 1.36 2.39 8.23
N LEU A 23 0.16 2.08 8.73
CA LEU A 23 -0.99 2.97 8.65
C LEU A 23 -1.13 3.76 9.95
N VAL A 24 -1.65 4.99 9.84
CA VAL A 24 -1.96 5.83 11.02
C VAL A 24 -3.11 5.22 11.82
N GLY A 25 -4.14 4.71 11.13
CA GLY A 25 -5.26 3.99 11.74
C GLY A 25 -5.12 2.48 11.62
N ALA A 26 -5.89 1.76 12.43
CA ALA A 26 -5.92 0.30 12.37
C ALA A 26 -6.84 -0.17 11.23
N LEU A 27 -6.36 -1.11 10.41
CA LEU A 27 -7.23 -1.85 9.50
C LEU A 27 -8.33 -2.58 10.30
N PRO A 28 -9.54 -2.75 9.73
CA PRO A 28 -10.54 -3.64 10.30
C PRO A 28 -9.91 -4.99 10.70
N ALA A 29 -10.25 -5.52 11.88
CA ALA A 29 -9.67 -6.79 12.38
C ALA A 29 -9.92 -7.99 11.45
N ALA A 30 -10.94 -7.89 10.58
CA ALA A 30 -11.21 -8.86 9.52
C ALA A 30 -10.06 -8.96 8.49
N PHE A 31 -9.24 -7.91 8.35
CA PHE A 31 -8.03 -7.96 7.54
C PHE A 31 -6.89 -8.59 8.32
N SER A 32 -6.64 -9.85 8.01
CA SER A 32 -5.47 -10.59 8.48
C SER A 32 -5.04 -11.58 7.41
N GLY A 33 -3.74 -11.83 7.32
CA GLY A 33 -3.23 -12.81 6.36
C GLY A 33 -3.13 -12.27 4.93
N ALA A 34 -3.13 -13.20 3.97
CA ALA A 34 -3.05 -12.90 2.55
C ALA A 34 -4.39 -12.32 2.07
N THR A 35 -4.34 -11.09 1.55
CA THR A 35 -5.52 -10.30 1.16
C THR A 35 -5.33 -9.74 -0.25
N ARG A 36 -6.37 -9.77 -1.08
CA ARG A 36 -6.34 -9.11 -2.39
C ARG A 36 -6.31 -7.59 -2.21
N ALA A 37 -5.48 -6.93 -3.01
CA ALA A 37 -5.35 -5.50 -3.01
C ALA A 37 -4.99 -4.96 -4.40
N GLN A 38 -5.11 -3.66 -4.57
CA GLN A 38 -4.63 -2.92 -5.72
C GLN A 38 -3.59 -1.90 -5.28
N LEU A 39 -2.42 -1.93 -5.90
CA LEU A 39 -1.45 -0.86 -5.77
C LEU A 39 -1.89 0.30 -6.65
N LEU A 40 -1.93 1.50 -6.09
CA LEU A 40 -2.25 2.73 -6.80
C LEU A 40 -0.93 3.44 -7.10
N LEU A 41 -0.59 3.57 -8.38
CA LEU A 41 0.73 4.06 -8.82
C LEU A 41 0.61 5.35 -9.60
N ASP A 42 1.60 6.23 -9.44
CA ASP A 42 1.74 7.42 -10.27
C ASP A 42 2.30 7.07 -11.67
N ALA A 43 2.45 8.10 -12.51
CA ALA A 43 3.00 7.93 -13.86
C ALA A 43 4.47 7.49 -13.87
N ALA A 44 5.22 7.78 -12.80
CA ALA A 44 6.63 7.41 -12.67
C ALA A 44 6.82 6.00 -12.06
N GLY A 45 5.76 5.37 -11.55
CA GLY A 45 5.80 4.07 -10.90
C GLY A 45 6.03 4.10 -9.39
N PHE A 46 5.91 5.24 -8.73
CA PHE A 46 5.86 5.33 -7.27
C PHE A 46 4.49 4.94 -6.72
N LEU A 47 4.50 4.41 -5.49
CA LEU A 47 3.28 4.05 -4.79
C LEU A 47 2.59 5.29 -4.24
N VAL A 48 1.36 5.54 -4.68
CA VAL A 48 0.48 6.62 -4.20
C VAL A 48 -0.46 6.11 -3.12
N GLY A 49 -0.84 4.83 -3.18
CA GLY A 49 -1.74 4.21 -2.21
C GLY A 49 -1.92 2.71 -2.42
N VAL A 50 -2.65 2.06 -1.52
CA VAL A 50 -3.05 0.65 -1.61
C VAL A 50 -4.52 0.53 -1.27
N ASP A 51 -5.30 -0.01 -2.18
CA ASP A 51 -6.70 -0.37 -1.96
C ASP A 51 -6.80 -1.84 -1.55
N VAL A 52 -7.28 -2.10 -0.35
CA VAL A 52 -7.26 -3.42 0.29
C VAL A 52 -8.67 -3.95 0.49
N GLY A 53 -8.85 -5.21 0.09
CA GLY A 53 -10.08 -5.97 0.34
C GLY A 53 -11.13 -5.80 -0.74
N ALA A 54 -12.38 -6.05 -0.34
CA ALA A 54 -13.55 -5.93 -1.18
C ALA A 54 -14.72 -5.40 -0.35
N GLU A 55 -15.76 -4.91 -1.02
CA GLU A 55 -16.98 -4.48 -0.35
C GLU A 55 -17.56 -5.62 0.52
N PRO A 56 -18.07 -5.30 1.73
CA PRO A 56 -18.26 -3.97 2.31
C PRO A 56 -17.06 -3.43 3.12
N LEU A 57 -15.95 -4.17 3.19
CA LEU A 57 -14.81 -3.88 4.07
C LEU A 57 -13.64 -3.17 3.39
N ARG A 58 -13.83 -2.71 2.15
CA ARG A 58 -12.80 -2.04 1.34
C ARG A 58 -12.16 -0.86 2.08
N THR A 59 -10.83 -0.85 2.17
CA THR A 59 -10.06 0.22 2.79
C THR A 59 -8.96 0.69 1.85
N VAL A 60 -8.88 2.00 1.60
CA VAL A 60 -7.84 2.61 0.76
C VAL A 60 -6.86 3.34 1.65
N ALA A 61 -5.61 2.89 1.65
CA ALA A 61 -4.50 3.51 2.36
C ALA A 61 -3.72 4.44 1.41
N MET A 62 -3.74 5.75 1.65
CA MET A 62 -3.12 6.74 0.77
C MET A 62 -1.81 7.31 1.35
N LEU A 63 -0.79 7.41 0.50
CA LEU A 63 0.43 8.20 0.70
C LEU A 63 0.29 9.58 0.07
N GLY A 64 -0.23 9.64 -1.17
CA GLY A 64 -0.45 10.86 -1.96
C GLY A 64 -1.93 11.18 -2.16
N ARG A 65 -2.24 12.02 -3.14
CA ARG A 65 -3.64 12.36 -3.48
C ARG A 65 -4.18 11.37 -4.51
N HIS A 66 -5.50 11.21 -4.55
CA HIS A 66 -6.15 10.37 -5.55
C HIS A 66 -5.90 10.85 -6.99
N GLU A 67 -5.76 12.16 -7.19
CA GLU A 67 -5.45 12.76 -8.50
C GLU A 67 -4.06 12.37 -9.04
N ASP A 68 -3.14 11.92 -8.18
CA ASP A 68 -1.81 11.48 -8.57
C ASP A 68 -1.80 10.03 -9.11
N VAL A 69 -2.91 9.29 -8.93
CA VAL A 69 -3.01 7.89 -9.39
C VAL A 69 -3.17 7.85 -10.90
N ASN A 70 -2.20 7.25 -11.57
CA ASN A 70 -2.19 7.06 -13.02
C ASN A 70 -2.57 5.63 -13.43
N ARG A 71 -2.20 4.62 -12.64
CA ARG A 71 -2.53 3.22 -12.92
C ARG A 71 -2.69 2.39 -11.65
N THR A 72 -3.36 1.25 -11.78
CA THR A 72 -3.49 0.27 -10.71
C THR A 72 -2.83 -1.06 -11.07
N VAL A 73 -2.39 -1.81 -10.05
CA VAL A 73 -1.83 -3.16 -10.21
C VAL A 73 -2.45 -4.09 -9.17
N ASP A 74 -3.14 -5.12 -9.63
CA ASP A 74 -3.70 -6.15 -8.75
C ASP A 74 -2.58 -7.00 -8.12
N VAL A 75 -2.64 -7.16 -6.80
CA VAL A 75 -1.66 -7.92 -6.02
C VAL A 75 -2.33 -8.69 -4.89
N THR A 76 -1.59 -9.62 -4.30
CA THR A 76 -1.91 -10.16 -2.97
C THR A 76 -0.92 -9.57 -1.99
N VAL A 77 -1.44 -8.93 -0.94
CA VAL A 77 -0.64 -8.37 0.16
C VAL A 77 -0.80 -9.24 1.40
N GLN A 78 0.18 -9.18 2.28
CA GLN A 78 0.12 -9.82 3.58
C GLN A 78 -0.19 -8.77 4.65
N ILE A 79 -1.23 -9.00 5.45
CA ILE A 79 -1.63 -8.08 6.53
C ILE A 79 -1.31 -8.71 7.87
N VAL A 80 -0.44 -8.05 8.65
CA VAL A 80 -0.02 -8.51 9.98
C VAL A 80 0.01 -7.33 10.92
N ALA A 81 -0.74 -7.41 12.02
CA ALA A 81 -0.78 -6.37 13.06
C ALA A 81 -1.01 -4.94 12.51
N GLY A 82 -1.90 -4.79 11.53
CA GLY A 82 -2.23 -3.49 10.92
C GLY A 82 -1.20 -2.97 9.91
N ARG A 83 -0.14 -3.73 9.61
CA ARG A 83 0.81 -3.43 8.54
C ARG A 83 0.45 -4.17 7.27
N VAL A 84 0.59 -3.48 6.14
CA VAL A 84 0.42 -4.08 4.80
C VAL A 84 1.80 -4.35 4.23
N ARG A 85 2.10 -5.61 3.94
CA ARG A 85 3.34 -6.04 3.31
C ARG A 85 3.07 -6.43 1.87
N ILE A 86 3.84 -5.85 0.95
CA ILE A 86 3.86 -6.19 -0.48
C ILE A 86 5.16 -6.94 -0.74
N SER A 87 5.06 -8.16 -1.27
CA SER A 87 6.22 -8.94 -1.73
C SER A 87 6.54 -8.64 -3.19
N ASP A 88 7.76 -8.97 -3.63
CA ASP A 88 8.27 -8.68 -4.98
C ASP A 88 8.17 -7.18 -5.34
N ALA A 89 8.35 -6.33 -4.34
CA ALA A 89 7.98 -4.92 -4.43
C ALA A 89 8.83 -4.17 -5.45
N ALA A 90 10.11 -4.50 -5.62
CA ALA A 90 10.97 -3.84 -6.62
C ALA A 90 10.52 -4.07 -8.06
N ARG A 91 9.75 -5.14 -8.35
CA ARG A 91 9.18 -5.39 -9.67
C ARG A 91 7.87 -4.62 -9.89
N LEU A 92 7.14 -4.37 -8.82
CA LEU A 92 5.79 -3.80 -8.86
C LEU A 92 5.80 -2.27 -8.76
N VAL A 93 6.70 -1.72 -7.96
CA VAL A 93 6.82 -0.29 -7.66
C VAL A 93 8.27 0.14 -7.57
N ARG A 94 8.55 1.44 -7.63
CA ARG A 94 9.89 2.01 -7.39
C ARG A 94 10.28 1.98 -5.91
N ALA A 95 10.28 0.79 -5.31
CA ALA A 95 10.45 0.57 -3.88
C ALA A 95 11.87 0.88 -3.37
N ARG A 96 12.88 0.82 -4.25
CA ARG A 96 14.30 1.06 -3.92
C ARG A 96 14.64 2.55 -3.79
N GLU A 97 13.71 3.42 -4.16
CA GLU A 97 13.90 4.86 -4.18
C GLU A 97 13.04 5.53 -3.12
N ALA A 98 13.48 6.69 -2.65
CA ALA A 98 12.70 7.48 -1.70
C ALA A 98 11.37 7.88 -2.37
N ASN A 99 10.26 7.45 -1.78
CA ASN A 99 8.93 7.76 -2.29
C ASN A 99 8.63 9.26 -2.08
N PRO A 100 8.27 10.02 -3.14
CA PRO A 100 8.07 11.47 -3.04
C PRO A 100 6.86 11.88 -2.19
N TYR A 101 5.93 10.96 -1.90
CA TYR A 101 4.73 11.23 -1.12
C TYR A 101 4.94 11.14 0.40
N LEU A 102 6.15 10.77 0.85
CA LEU A 102 6.51 10.77 2.27
C LEU A 102 7.55 11.83 2.57
N PRO A 103 7.37 12.61 3.66
CA PRO A 103 8.42 13.49 4.14
C PRO A 103 9.65 12.67 4.56
N ARG A 104 10.84 13.21 4.28
CA ARG A 104 12.13 12.63 4.70
C ARG A 104 12.36 12.80 6.19
#